data_AF-X1UM36-F1
#
_entry.id   AF-X1UM36-F1
#
_cell.length_a   1.000
_cell.length_b   1.000
_cell.length_c   1.000
_cell.angle_alpha   90.00
_cell.angle_beta   90.00
_cell.angle_gamma   90.00
#
_symmetry.space_group_name_H-M   'P 1'
#
loop_
_entity.id
_entity.type
_entity.pdbx_description
1 polymer ?
#
loop_
_entity_poly.entity_id
_entity_poly.type
_entity_poly.pdbx_seq_one_letter_code
_entity_poly.pdbx_strand_id
1 'polypeptide(L)' 'MIKVTCLGAAGSVTGSNYLVENSQGKKVLVDCGLFQGGKQIES' A
#
# COMPACT_ATOMS: atom_id res chain seq x y z
N MET A 1 -12.31 -14.96 -7.35
CA MET A 1 -12.28 -13.49 -7.50
C MET A 1 -10.97 -12.98 -6.92
N ILE A 2 -10.36 -11.96 -7.52
CA ILE A 2 -9.18 -11.28 -6.98
C ILE A 2 -9.63 -9.98 -6.33
N LYS A 3 -9.14 -9.70 -5.13
CA LYS A 3 -9.37 -8.44 -4.40
C LYS A 3 -8.03 -7.72 -4.25
N VAL A 4 -8.04 -6.42 -4.51
CA VAL A 4 -6.91 -5.53 -4.26
C VAL A 4 -7.31 -4.56 -3.16
N THR A 5 -6.49 -4.43 -2.12
CA THR A 5 -6.65 -3.45 -1.05
C THR A 5 -5.49 -2.46 -1.12
N CYS A 6 -5.79 -1.18 -1.31
CA CYS A 6 -4.79 -0.11 -1.27
C CYS A 6 -4.47 0.20 0.19
N LEU A 7 -3.26 -0.10 0.62
CA LEU A 7 -2.79 0.15 2.00
C LEU A 7 -1.96 1.44 2.10
N GLY A 8 -1.51 1.98 0.98
CA GLY A 8 -0.83 3.27 0.92
C GLY A 8 -0.79 3.85 -0.50
N ALA A 9 -0.18 5.02 -0.66
CA ALA A 9 -0.21 5.85 -1.89
C ALA A 9 -1.61 6.19 -2.47
N ALA A 10 -2.71 5.92 -1.75
CA ALA A 10 -4.04 6.35 -2.18
C ALA A 10 -4.18 7.86 -2.00
N GLY A 11 -4.22 8.61 -3.11
CA GLY A 11 -4.25 10.07 -3.08
C GLY A 11 -2.93 10.73 -2.67
N SER A 12 -1.81 9.99 -2.71
CA SER A 12 -0.45 10.47 -2.45
C SER A 12 0.53 9.77 -3.41
N VAL A 13 1.79 10.20 -3.44
CA VAL A 13 2.85 9.61 -4.26
C VAL A 13 3.85 8.77 -3.46
N THR A 14 3.73 8.75 -2.13
CA THR A 14 4.65 8.03 -1.22
C THR A 14 3.92 6.94 -0.43
N GLY A 15 4.67 5.96 0.08
CA GLY A 15 4.12 4.85 0.87
C GLY A 15 3.35 3.81 0.08
N SER A 16 3.74 3.51 -1.17
CA SER A 16 3.08 2.49 -2.00
C SER A 16 3.06 1.13 -1.32
N ASN A 17 1.85 0.58 -1.16
CA ASN A 17 1.64 -0.75 -0.59
C ASN A 17 0.24 -1.28 -0.97
N TYR A 18 0.20 -2.50 -1.52
CA TYR A 18 -1.04 -3.13 -1.97
C TYR A 18 -1.10 -4.58 -1.49
N LEU A 19 -2.23 -4.96 -0.88
CA LEU A 19 -2.53 -6.34 -0.54
C LEU A 19 -3.42 -6.96 -1.61
N VAL A 20 -2.90 -7.98 -2.28
CA VAL A 20 -3.63 -8.79 -3.27
C VAL A 20 -4.06 -10.10 -2.63
N GLU A 21 -5.36 -10.39 -2.70
CA GLU A 21 -5.95 -11.60 -2.14
C GLU A 21 -6.77 -12.35 -3.19
N ASN A 22 -6.67 -13.69 -3.20
CA ASN A 22 -7.54 -14.54 -4.00
C ASN A 22 -8.65 -15.19 -3.14
N SER A 23 -9.66 -15.77 -3.79
CA SER A 23 -10.78 -16.43 -3.09
C SER A 23 -10.39 -17.68 -2.27
N GLN A 24 -9.14 -18.15 -2.37
CA GLN A 24 -8.60 -19.24 -1.54
C GLN A 24 -7.87 -18.69 -0.29
N GLY A 25 -7.87 -17.37 -0.08
CA GLY A 25 -7.22 -16.71 1.05
C GLY A 25 -5.70 -16.55 0.92
N LYS A 26 -5.11 -16.85 -0.26
CA LYS A 26 -3.69 -16.56 -0.50
C LYS A 26 -3.50 -15.05 -0.60
N LYS A 27 -2.47 -14.55 0.08
CA LYS A 27 -2.16 -13.13 0.19
C LYS A 27 -0.76 -12.85 -0.34
N VAL A 28 -0.64 -11.80 -1.14
CA VAL A 28 0.64 -11.26 -1.61
C VAL A 28 0.67 -9.78 -1.31
N LEU A 29 1.76 -9.33 -0.69
CA LEU A 29 2.06 -7.93 -0.51
C LEU A 29 2.89 -7.45 -1.69
N VAL A 30 2.41 -6.43 -2.39
CA VAL A 30 3.13 -5.80 -3.49
C VAL A 30 3.63 -4.45 -3.02
N ASP A 31 4.94 -4.30 -3.04
CA ASP A 31 5.69 -3.16 -2.52
C ASP A 31 5.57 -2.96 -0.99
N CYS A 32 6.49 -2.19 -0.42
CA CYS A 32 6.57 -1.85 1.00
C CYS A 32 7.20 -0.46 1.16
N GLY A 33 6.76 0.50 0.33
CA GLY A 33 7.30 1.85 0.33
C GLY A 33 7.04 2.57 1.66
N LEU A 34 7.97 3.43 2.06
CA LEU A 34 7.80 4.33 3.21
C LEU A 34 7.04 5.59 2.80
N PHE A 35 6.21 6.12 3.71
CA PHE A 35 5.65 7.45 3.56
C PHE A 35 6.76 8.49 3.75
N GLN A 36 6.75 9.52 2.91
CA GLN A 36 7.77 10.58 2.88
C GLN A 36 7.14 11.93 2.56
N GLY A 37 7.84 13.00 2.95
CA GLY A 37 7.50 14.40 2.70
C GLY A 37 6.41 14.96 3.62
N GLY A 38 6.31 16.29 3.64
CA GLY A 38 5.27 17.03 4.37
C GLY A 38 5.63 17.29 5.84
N LYS A 39 4.96 18.27 6.45
CA LYS A 39 5.27 18.78 7.81
C LYS A 39 5.24 17.74 8.93
N GLN A 40 4.54 16.62 8.76
CA GLN A 40 4.50 15.55 9.77
C GLN A 40 5.74 14.65 9.74
N ILE A 41 6.47 14.63 8.62
CA ILE A 41 7.63 13.75 8.39
C ILE A 41 8.93 14.57 8.35
N GLU A 42 8.85 15.86 8.01
CA GLU A 42 9.99 16.78 8.00
C GLU A 42 10.15 17.45 9.37
N SER A 43 11.35 17.31 9.96
CA SER A 43 11.76 17.87 11.26
C SER A 43 12.21 19.32 11.19
#